data_AF-A0A242C4F0-F1
#
_entry.id   AF-A0A242C4F0-F1
#
_cell.length_a   1.000
_cell.length_b   1.000
_cell.length_c   1.000
_cell.angle_alpha   90.00
_cell.angle_beta   90.00
_cell.angle_gamma   90.00
#
_symmetry.space_group_name_H-M   'P 1'
#
loop_
_entity.id
_entity.type
_entity.pdbx_description
1 polymer ?
#
loop_
_entity_poly.entity_id
_entity_poly.type
_entity_poly.pdbx_seq_one_letter_code
_entity_poly.pdbx_strand_id
1 'polypeptide(L)'
;MKLFQWLIETVAVQQNGVNKMHVFQVTTFEQSKEKAMDIARMKMKRKLKREKVAYLRITICWIQLTEVVQRTKYEEYKQLARSRKSQKVIAQLLELPFWELNEYERRFRKERRLQRKRQANSN
;
A
#
# COMPACT_ATOMS: atom_id res chain seq x y z
N MET A 1 9.61 11.61 -6.71
CA MET A 1 8.20 11.78 -6.29
C MET A 1 8.11 11.73 -4.77
N LYS A 2 7.16 12.47 -4.18
CA LYS A 2 6.92 12.48 -2.74
C LYS A 2 5.84 11.44 -2.42
N LEU A 3 6.04 10.67 -1.36
CA LEU A 3 5.08 9.73 -0.81
C LEU A 3 4.81 10.12 0.63
N PHE A 4 3.54 10.18 1.01
CA PHE A 4 3.10 10.62 2.33
C PHE A 4 2.69 9.39 3.13
N GLN A 5 3.39 9.13 4.22
CA GLN A 5 3.08 8.03 5.13
C GLN A 5 2.25 8.54 6.30
N TRP A 6 1.14 7.86 6.54
CA TRP A 6 0.17 8.19 7.56
C TRP A 6 0.05 7.01 8.52
N LEU A 7 -0.07 7.33 9.80
CA LEU A 7 -0.51 6.40 10.81
C LEU A 7 -1.95 6.75 11.17
N ILE A 8 -2.86 5.79 11.01
CA ILE A 8 -4.29 6.01 11.18
C ILE A 8 -4.86 4.96 12.12
N GLU A 9 -5.46 5.43 13.20
CA GLU A 9 -6.19 4.59 14.12
C GLU A 9 -7.67 4.54 13.74
N THR A 10 -8.18 3.33 13.64
CA THR A 10 -9.57 3.05 13.31
C THR A 10 -10.18 2.14 14.37
N VAL A 11 -11.47 2.34 14.64
CA VAL A 11 -12.24 1.50 15.57
C VAL A 11 -13.42 0.92 14.81
N ALA A 12 -13.61 -0.39 14.92
CA ALA A 12 -14.80 -1.06 14.45
C ALA A 12 -15.68 -1.45 15.63
N VAL A 13 -16.91 -0.95 15.62
CA VAL A 13 -17.97 -1.37 16.53
C VAL A 13 -18.59 -2.64 15.97
N GLN A 14 -18.40 -3.75 16.66
CA GLN A 14 -18.97 -5.05 16.28
C GLN A 14 -20.45 -5.13 16.64
N GLN A 15 -21.20 -6.00 15.98
CA GLN A 15 -22.63 -6.19 16.26
C GLN A 15 -22.91 -6.71 17.68
N ASN A 16 -21.95 -7.40 18.29
CA ASN A 16 -22.02 -7.88 19.68
C ASN A 16 -21.60 -6.81 20.71
N GLY A 17 -21.41 -5.55 20.30
CA GLY A 17 -21.02 -4.44 21.18
C GLY A 17 -19.53 -4.35 21.48
N VAL A 18 -18.69 -5.27 20.98
CA VAL A 18 -17.24 -5.21 21.17
C VAL A 18 -16.62 -4.17 20.24
N ASN A 19 -15.78 -3.30 20.80
CA ASN A 19 -14.99 -2.35 20.03
C ASN A 19 -13.59 -2.90 19.79
N LYS A 20 -13.17 -3.01 18.52
CA LYS A 20 -11.79 -3.36 18.17
C LYS A 20 -11.08 -2.18 17.51
N MET A 21 -10.01 -1.72 18.16
CA MET A 21 -9.13 -0.67 17.63
C MET A 21 -7.99 -1.28 16.82
N HIS A 22 -7.69 -0.67 15.68
CA HIS A 22 -6.60 -1.06 14.79
C HIS A 22 -5.90 0.16 14.21
N VAL A 23 -4.57 0.10 14.24
CA VAL A 23 -3.70 1.10 13.63
C VAL A 23 -3.23 0.59 12.27
N PHE A 24 -3.33 1.45 11.27
CA PHE A 24 -2.87 1.20 9.91
C PHE A 24 -1.82 2.22 9.51
N GLN A 25 -0.70 1.73 8.98
CA GLN A 25 0.19 2.56 8.17
C GLN A 25 -0.37 2.63 6.74
N VAL A 26 -0.55 3.84 6.23
CA VAL A 26 -1.12 4.12 4.90
C VAL A 26 -0.16 5.03 4.15
N THR A 27 0.17 4.67 2.92
CA THR A 27 0.99 5.51 2.04
C THR A 27 0.11 6.08 0.93
N THR A 28 0.20 7.40 0.70
CA THR A 28 -0.51 8.10 -0.37
C THR A 28 0.48 8.83 -1.29
N PHE A 29 0.09 8.97 -2.56
CA PHE A 29 0.85 9.70 -3.58
C PHE A 29 0.67 11.22 -3.49
N GLU A 30 -0.44 11.64 -2.90
CA GLU A 30 -0.79 13.03 -2.64
C GLU A 30 -0.89 13.27 -1.14
N GLN A 31 -0.69 14.50 -0.70
CA GLN A 31 -0.84 14.91 0.70
C GLN A 31 -2.33 15.11 1.05
N SER A 32 -3.13 14.05 0.90
CA SER A 32 -4.57 14.08 1.18
C SER A 32 -4.90 13.23 2.40
N LYS A 33 -5.30 13.88 3.50
CA LYS A 33 -5.80 13.22 4.71
C LYS A 33 -7.03 12.38 4.41
N GLU A 34 -7.95 12.89 3.59
CA GLU A 34 -9.18 12.19 3.20
C GLU A 34 -8.89 10.88 2.48
N LYS A 35 -8.01 10.90 1.46
CA LYS A 35 -7.60 9.68 0.76
C LYS A 35 -6.96 8.68 1.73
N ALA A 36 -6.13 9.15 2.66
CA ALA A 36 -5.50 8.27 3.65
C ALA A 36 -6.54 7.62 4.58
N MET A 37 -7.50 8.41 5.05
CA MET A 37 -8.64 7.97 5.87
C MET A 37 -9.50 6.91 5.16
N ASP A 38 -9.84 7.13 3.89
CA ASP A 38 -10.65 6.18 3.12
C ASP A 38 -9.90 4.88 2.85
N ILE A 39 -8.59 4.93 2.60
CA ILE A 39 -7.75 3.74 2.50
C ILE A 39 -7.74 2.97 3.83
N ALA A 40 -7.62 3.66 4.97
CA ALA A 40 -7.66 3.02 6.28
C ALA A 40 -9.01 2.34 6.55
N ARG A 41 -10.14 3.02 6.24
CA ARG A 41 -11.49 2.41 6.32
C ARG A 41 -11.58 1.17 5.44
N MET A 42 -11.12 1.24 4.19
CA MET A 42 -11.12 0.11 3.27
C MET A 42 -10.26 -1.05 3.80
N LYS A 43 -9.07 -0.77 4.36
CA LYS A 43 -8.21 -1.78 5.00
C LYS A 43 -8.93 -2.44 6.18
N MET A 44 -9.59 -1.67 7.02
CA MET A 44 -10.37 -2.18 8.15
C MET A 44 -11.52 -3.08 7.69
N LYS A 45 -12.32 -2.63 6.72
CA LYS A 45 -13.40 -3.45 6.12
C LYS A 45 -12.88 -4.79 5.58
N ARG A 46 -11.75 -4.76 4.86
CA ARG A 46 -11.12 -5.98 4.33
C ARG A 46 -10.62 -6.91 5.43
N LYS A 47 -10.06 -6.36 6.51
CA LYS A 47 -9.61 -7.14 7.66
C LYS A 47 -10.78 -7.83 8.36
N LEU A 48 -11.84 -7.08 8.69
CA LEU A 48 -13.04 -7.63 9.32
C LEU A 48 -13.71 -8.72 8.45
N LYS A 49 -13.75 -8.52 7.13
CA LYS A 49 -14.25 -9.54 6.19
C LYS A 49 -13.43 -10.83 6.23
N ARG A 50 -12.10 -10.74 6.34
CA ARG A 50 -11.22 -11.92 6.46
C ARG A 50 -11.42 -12.65 7.78
N GLU A 51 -11.64 -11.90 8.85
CA GLU A 51 -11.91 -12.44 10.19
C GLU A 51 -13.37 -12.90 10.38
N LYS A 52 -14.22 -12.73 9.36
CA LYS A 52 -15.67 -13.03 9.41
C LYS A 52 -16.40 -12.32 10.55
N VAL A 53 -15.96 -11.11 10.89
CA VAL A 53 -16.55 -10.30 11.96
C VAL A 53 -17.57 -9.34 11.37
N ALA A 54 -18.82 -9.42 11.83
CA ALA A 54 -19.84 -8.44 11.51
C ALA A 54 -19.65 -7.15 12.32
N TYR A 55 -19.79 -6.01 11.66
CA TYR A 55 -19.59 -4.69 12.27
C TYR A 55 -20.73 -3.75 11.87
N LEU A 56 -21.06 -2.82 12.78
CA LEU A 56 -22.06 -1.79 12.57
C LEU A 56 -21.43 -0.55 11.93
N ARG A 57 -20.29 -0.11 12.47
CA ARG A 57 -19.62 1.13 12.06
C ARG A 57 -18.11 1.01 12.19
N ILE A 58 -17.42 1.69 11.28
CA ILE A 58 -15.98 1.94 11.37
C ILE A 58 -15.78 3.44 11.54
N THR A 59 -15.10 3.83 12.61
CA THR A 59 -14.78 5.22 12.92
C THR A 59 -13.28 5.41 12.87
N ILE A 60 -12.83 6.60 12.46
CA ILE A 60 -11.43 7.00 12.52
C ILE A 60 -11.27 7.82 13.79
N CYS A 61 -10.38 7.40 14.67
CA CYS A 61 -10.16 8.05 15.96
C CYS A 61 -8.99 9.02 15.90
N TRP A 62 -7.96 8.66 15.14
CA TRP A 62 -6.74 9.45 15.09
C TRP A 62 -6.02 9.28 13.75
N ILE A 63 -5.34 10.35 13.31
CA ILE A 63 -4.56 10.40 12.08
C ILE A 63 -3.35 11.30 12.26
N GLN A 64 -2.18 10.82 11.86
CA GLN A 64 -0.94 11.60 11.83
C GLN A 64 -0.17 11.33 10.54
N LEU A 65 0.37 12.40 9.94
CA LEU A 65 1.41 12.28 8.92
C LEU A 65 2.72 11.97 9.63
N THR A 66 3.28 10.79 9.41
CA THR A 66 4.51 10.35 10.08
C THR A 66 5.75 10.76 9.31
N GLU A 67 5.73 10.59 7.98
CA GLU A 67 6.92 10.81 7.15
C GLU A 67 6.54 11.22 5.73
N VAL A 68 7.40 12.04 5.12
CA VAL A 68 7.36 12.33 3.68
C VAL A 68 8.60 11.72 3.04
N VAL A 69 8.40 10.61 2.32
CA VAL A 69 9.49 9.86 1.69
C VAL A 69 9.64 10.31 0.26
N GLN A 70 10.86 10.68 -0.14
CA GLN A 70 11.18 10.89 -1.54
C GLN A 70 11.65 9.57 -2.16
N ARG A 71 11.01 9.17 -3.26
CA ARG A 71 11.42 7.99 -4.05
C ARG A 71 11.43 8.31 -5.53
N THR A 72 12.20 7.55 -6.29
CA THR A 72 12.08 7.53 -7.75
C THR A 72 10.84 6.72 -8.17
N LYS A 73 10.30 7.01 -9.36
CA LYS A 73 9.18 6.21 -9.92
C LYS A 73 9.57 4.73 -10.04
N TYR A 74 10.82 4.44 -10.38
CA TYR A 74 11.32 3.07 -10.48
C TYR A 74 11.38 2.34 -9.12
N GLU A 75 11.84 3.01 -8.07
CA GLU A 75 11.83 2.41 -6.72
C GLU A 75 10.42 2.09 -6.24
N GLU A 76 9.48 3.00 -6.47
CA GLU A 76 8.09 2.75 -6.11
C GLU A 76 7.46 1.68 -6.99
N TYR A 77 7.80 1.63 -8.29
CA TYR A 77 7.45 0.50 -9.16
C TYR A 77 7.88 -0.83 -8.55
N LYS A 78 9.12 -0.94 -8.04
CA LYS A 78 9.60 -2.18 -7.39
C LYS A 78 8.74 -2.56 -6.19
N GLN A 79 8.34 -1.61 -5.36
CA GLN A 79 7.48 -1.85 -4.19
C GLN A 79 6.07 -2.30 -4.60
N LEU A 80 5.46 -1.64 -5.58
CA LEU A 80 4.13 -1.98 -6.08
C LEU A 80 4.11 -3.34 -6.81
N ALA A 81 5.15 -3.65 -7.57
CA ALA A 81 5.32 -4.94 -8.25
C ALA A 81 5.50 -6.10 -7.24
N ARG A 82 6.28 -5.90 -6.18
CA ARG A 82 6.40 -6.87 -5.06
C ARG A 82 5.07 -7.09 -4.35
N SER A 83 4.25 -6.04 -4.25
CA SER A 83 2.90 -6.08 -3.68
C SER A 83 1.87 -6.74 -4.61
N ARG A 84 2.31 -7.34 -5.73
CA ARG A 84 1.49 -8.03 -6.74
C ARG A 84 0.37 -7.17 -7.32
N LYS A 85 0.56 -5.84 -7.39
CA LYS A 85 -0.38 -4.98 -8.12
C LYS A 85 -0.28 -5.23 -9.61
N SER A 86 -1.41 -5.12 -10.31
CA SER A 86 -1.44 -5.28 -11.77
C SER A 86 -0.71 -4.11 -12.44
N GLN A 87 -0.14 -4.37 -13.62
CA GLN A 87 0.59 -3.36 -14.39
C GLN A 87 -0.28 -2.13 -14.70
N LYS A 88 -1.56 -2.34 -15.04
CA LYS A 88 -2.51 -1.24 -15.29
C LYS A 88 -2.66 -0.31 -14.08
N VAL A 89 -2.77 -0.88 -12.88
CA VAL A 89 -2.86 -0.09 -11.63
C VAL A 89 -1.55 0.64 -11.36
N ILE A 90 -0.41 0.00 -11.58
CA ILE A 90 0.90 0.62 -11.38
C ILE A 90 1.10 1.80 -12.35
N ALA A 91 0.74 1.62 -13.62
CA ALA A 91 0.82 2.66 -14.64
C ALA A 91 -0.01 3.88 -14.26
N GLN A 92 -1.23 3.66 -13.77
CA GLN A 92 -2.12 4.73 -13.32
C GLN A 92 -1.57 5.45 -12.09
N LEU A 93 -1.10 4.72 -11.07
CA LEU A 93 -0.58 5.31 -9.83
C LEU A 93 0.72 6.09 -10.02
N LEU A 94 1.57 5.65 -10.95
CA LEU A 94 2.85 6.29 -11.22
C LEU A 94 2.79 7.27 -12.40
N GLU A 95 1.61 7.42 -13.02
CA GLU A 95 1.39 8.23 -14.22
C GLU A 95 2.46 7.93 -15.28
N LEU A 96 2.57 6.65 -15.64
CA LEU A 96 3.59 6.16 -16.58
C LEU A 96 2.96 5.85 -17.93
N PRO A 97 3.59 6.27 -19.04
CA PRO A 97 3.23 5.78 -20.36
C PRO A 97 3.62 4.31 -20.51
N PHE A 98 3.00 3.62 -21.47
CA PHE A 98 3.21 2.19 -21.70
C PHE A 98 4.68 1.81 -21.94
N TRP A 99 5.42 2.63 -22.69
CA TRP A 99 6.83 2.35 -23.00
C TRP A 99 7.72 2.38 -21.75
N GLU A 100 7.53 3.35 -20.87
CA GLU A 100 8.32 3.51 -19.64
C GLU A 100 8.00 2.38 -18.64
N LEU A 101 6.73 2.00 -18.54
CA LEU A 101 6.31 0.86 -17.73
C LEU A 101 6.97 -0.45 -18.18
N ASN A 102 7.03 -0.68 -19.50
CA ASN A 102 7.69 -1.86 -20.06
C ASN A 102 9.20 -1.87 -19.80
N GLU A 103 9.84 -0.70 -19.88
CA GLU A 103 11.26 -0.55 -19.56
C GLU A 103 11.52 -0.92 -18.09
N TYR A 104 10.71 -0.39 -17.17
CA TYR A 104 10.81 -0.69 -15.74
C TYR A 104 10.61 -2.18 -15.46
N GLU A 105 9.65 -2.81 -16.12
CA GLU A 105 9.42 -4.24 -16.00
C GLU A 105 10.63 -5.05 -16.48
N ARG A 106 11.19 -4.74 -17.65
CA ARG A 106 12.37 -5.42 -18.18
C ARG A 106 13.54 -5.29 -17.20
N ARG A 107 13.78 -4.08 -16.69
CA ARG A 107 14.84 -3.79 -15.72
C ARG A 107 14.65 -4.60 -14.44
N PHE A 108 13.44 -4.60 -13.87
CA PHE A 108 13.12 -5.34 -12.64
C PHE A 108 13.23 -6.86 -12.81
N ARG A 109 12.81 -7.41 -13.96
CA ARG A 109 12.99 -8.84 -14.29
C ARG A 109 14.48 -9.21 -14.37
N LYS A 110 15.32 -8.36 -14.96
CA LYS A 110 16.78 -8.56 -15.04
C LYS A 110 17.40 -8.58 -13.64
N GLU A 111 17.07 -7.61 -12.79
CA GLU A 111 17.53 -7.55 -11.40
C GLU A 111 17.18 -8.82 -10.62
N ARG A 112 15.92 -9.28 -10.72
CA ARG A 112 15.47 -10.52 -10.06
C ARG A 112 16.22 -11.76 -10.53
N ARG A 113 16.51 -11.87 -11.83
CA ARG A 113 17.29 -13.00 -12.38
C ARG A 113 18.70 -13.00 -11.81
N LEU A 114 19.34 -11.83 -11.72
CA LEU A 114 20.67 -11.69 -11.14
C LEU A 114 20.70 -12.04 -9.65
N GLN A 115 19.70 -11.59 -8.88
CA GLN A 115 19.58 -11.94 -7.46
C GLN A 115 19.44 -13.45 -7.24
N ARG A 116 18.62 -14.13 -8.04
CA ARG A 116 18.47 -15.59 -7.97
C ARG A 116 19.76 -16.34 -8.31
N LYS A 117 20.49 -15.88 -9.34
CA LYS A 117 21.81 -16.46 -9.68
C LYS A 117 22.82 -16.29 -8.55
N ARG A 118 22.86 -15.11 -7.91
CA ARG A 118 23.74 -14.87 -6.77
C ARG A 118 23.41 -15.78 -5.58
N GLN A 119 22.12 -15.94 -5.26
CA GLN A 119 21.66 -16.84 -4.20
C GLN A 119 21.97 -18.32 -4.49
N ALA A 120 21.88 -18.73 -5.75
CA ALA A 120 22.22 -20.10 -6.15
C ALA A 120 23.72 -20.39 -6.12
N ASN A 121 24.57 -19.38 -6.30
CA ASN A 121 26.03 -19.52 -6.24
C ASN A 121 26.60 -19.36 -4.82
N SER A 122 25.79 -18.89 -3.86
CA SER A 122 26.18 -18.70 -2.46
C SER A 122 25.75 -19.85 -1.53
N ASN A 123 24.95 -20.78 -2.05
CA ASN A 123 24.52 -22.02 -1.41
C ASN A 123 25.25 -23.21 -2.04
#